data_AF-A0AAD6GN30-F1
#
_entry.id   AF-A0AAD6GN30-F1
#
_cell.length_a   1.000
_cell.length_b   1.000
_cell.length_c   1.000
_cell.angle_alpha   90.00
_cell.angle_beta   90.00
_cell.angle_gamma   90.00
#
_symmetry.space_group_name_H-M   'P 1'
#
loop_
_entity.id
_entity.type
_entity.pdbx_description
1 polymer ?
#
loop_
_entity_poly.entity_id
_entity_poly.type
_entity_poly.pdbx_seq_one_letter_code
_entity_poly.pdbx_strand_id
1 'polypeptide(L)'
;MDWSLLTWANGTFAILSSLLLLLYWYIRIPNDMPTNIPTVPIYISIMGLWSDMGQDDIYDKWLRQPLEQNGAVKIWFAGRWNVLATKPKLLVDMFRHEDIYAKAGSQKKIPWSVIASLVGDNIINAHGQNWKLYTSIMKPGLQRRITDSQPLLMKCRRFVDVLLEEQRSVEKGGGGGVLVNPIIQRWALSCMGINFMNVDLECLEKPGQRLEQLQSIIKKTLFKPLFFNFPDLDRYPTLFPNEKKLSK
;
A
#
# COMPACT_ATOMS: atom_id res chain seq x y z
N MET A 1 -42.62 -11.47 37.28
CA MET A 1 -41.28 -11.65 36.71
C MET A 1 -41.40 -11.42 35.22
N ASP A 2 -40.80 -10.34 34.70
CA ASP A 2 -41.00 -9.91 33.32
C ASP A 2 -40.15 -10.77 32.38
N TRP A 3 -40.75 -11.83 31.84
CA TRP A 3 -40.10 -12.79 30.95
C TRP A 3 -39.61 -12.17 29.65
N SER A 4 -40.13 -10.99 29.27
CA SER A 4 -39.69 -10.27 28.08
C SER A 4 -38.28 -9.69 28.27
N LEU A 5 -37.97 -9.09 29.42
CA LEU A 5 -36.63 -8.56 29.71
C LEU A 5 -35.57 -9.68 29.74
N LEU A 6 -35.93 -10.86 30.22
CA LEU A 6 -35.04 -12.02 30.25
C LEU A 6 -34.72 -12.54 28.84
N THR A 7 -35.70 -12.56 27.92
CA THR A 7 -35.49 -13.01 26.54
C THR A 7 -34.69 -12.00 25.71
N TRP A 8 -34.92 -10.68 25.91
CA TRP A 8 -34.09 -9.64 25.31
C TRP A 8 -32.64 -9.70 25.80
N ALA A 9 -32.42 -9.84 27.11
CA ALA A 9 -31.08 -9.95 27.69
C ALA A 9 -30.32 -11.18 27.17
N ASN A 10 -31.00 -12.33 27.08
CA ASN A 10 -30.42 -13.56 26.53
C ASN A 10 -30.10 -13.43 25.03
N GLY A 11 -30.97 -12.76 24.27
CA GLY A 11 -30.74 -12.48 22.85
C GLY A 11 -29.53 -11.55 22.63
N THR A 12 -29.43 -10.46 23.39
CA THR A 12 -28.28 -9.55 23.32
C THR A 12 -26.99 -10.24 23.71
N PHE A 13 -26.98 -11.04 24.77
CA PHE A 13 -25.81 -11.79 25.20
C PHE A 13 -25.34 -12.81 24.15
N ALA A 14 -26.28 -13.53 23.51
CA ALA A 14 -25.97 -14.46 22.44
C ALA A 14 -25.36 -13.77 21.22
N ILE A 15 -25.88 -12.60 20.83
CA ILE A 15 -25.33 -11.80 19.72
C ILE A 15 -23.92 -11.32 20.05
N LEU A 16 -23.71 -10.73 21.23
CA LEU A 16 -22.39 -10.24 21.66
C LEU A 16 -21.37 -11.39 21.72
N SER A 17 -21.75 -12.53 22.29
CA SER A 17 -20.89 -13.72 22.34
C SER A 17 -20.52 -14.22 20.95
N SER A 18 -21.49 -14.27 20.04
CA SER A 18 -21.26 -14.68 18.65
C SER A 18 -20.31 -13.73 17.92
N LEU A 19 -20.48 -12.41 18.10
CA LEU A 19 -19.58 -11.40 17.53
C LEU A 19 -18.16 -11.51 18.09
N LEU A 20 -18.02 -11.75 19.40
CA LEU A 20 -16.71 -11.95 20.04
C LEU A 20 -16.03 -13.22 19.54
N LEU A 21 -16.77 -14.32 19.39
CA LEU A 21 -16.24 -15.57 18.85
C LEU A 21 -15.81 -15.42 17.39
N LEU A 22 -16.60 -14.72 16.57
CA LEU A 22 -16.25 -14.41 15.19
C LEU A 22 -15.01 -13.52 15.10
N LEU A 23 -14.93 -12.48 15.94
CA LEU A 23 -13.77 -11.60 16.01
C LEU A 23 -12.52 -12.38 16.43
N TYR A 24 -12.61 -13.21 17.48
CA TYR A 24 -11.54 -14.09 17.92
C TYR A 24 -11.12 -15.05 16.81
N TRP A 25 -12.06 -15.71 16.15
CA TRP A 25 -11.78 -16.60 15.02
C TRP A 25 -11.06 -15.89 13.88
N TYR A 26 -11.41 -14.64 13.61
CA TYR A 26 -10.81 -13.83 12.55
C TYR A 26 -9.38 -13.36 12.88
N ILE A 27 -9.13 -12.94 14.13
CA ILE A 27 -7.84 -12.36 14.53
C ILE A 27 -6.87 -13.36 15.17
N ARG A 28 -7.30 -14.59 15.49
CA ARG A 28 -6.40 -15.58 16.10
C ARG A 28 -5.28 -15.97 15.14
N ILE A 29 -4.12 -16.29 15.70
CA ILE A 29 -2.98 -16.78 14.92
C ILE A 29 -3.31 -18.17 14.38
N PRO A 30 -3.12 -18.43 13.08
CA PRO A 30 -3.29 -19.76 12.49
C PRO A 30 -2.35 -20.79 13.14
N ASN A 31 -2.83 -22.03 13.30
CA ASN A 31 -2.08 -23.09 14.00
C ASN A 31 -0.88 -23.62 13.19
N ASP A 32 -0.87 -23.39 11.88
CA ASP A 32 0.17 -23.78 10.92
C ASP A 32 1.33 -22.77 10.83
N MET A 33 1.24 -21.65 11.56
CA MET A 33 2.29 -20.65 11.60
C MET A 33 3.53 -21.12 12.40
N PRO A 34 4.75 -20.68 12.04
CA PRO A 34 5.96 -21.09 12.73
C PRO A 34 5.93 -20.74 14.22
N THR A 35 6.27 -21.71 15.06
CA THR A 35 6.27 -21.57 16.53
C THR A 35 7.59 -20.98 17.08
N ASN A 36 8.66 -21.03 16.28
CA ASN A 36 10.02 -20.63 16.66
C ASN A 36 10.36 -19.16 16.40
N ILE A 37 9.38 -18.34 16.00
CA ILE A 37 9.56 -16.90 15.77
C ILE A 37 8.59 -16.10 16.64
N PRO A 38 8.97 -14.89 17.09
CA PRO A 38 8.13 -14.08 17.94
C PRO A 38 6.87 -13.61 17.20
N THR A 39 5.81 -13.38 17.96
CA THR A 39 4.56 -12.78 17.48
C THR A 39 4.51 -11.32 17.89
N VAL A 40 4.35 -10.44 16.92
CA VAL A 40 4.03 -9.03 17.16
C VAL A 40 2.55 -8.94 17.55
N PRO A 41 2.21 -8.32 18.70
CA PRO A 41 0.82 -8.13 19.08
C PRO A 41 0.04 -7.36 18.02
N ILE A 42 -1.20 -7.80 17.73
CA ILE A 42 -2.02 -7.22 16.65
C ILE A 42 -2.20 -5.70 16.79
N TYR A 43 -2.31 -5.19 18.02
CA TYR A 43 -2.52 -3.77 18.28
C TYR A 43 -1.37 -2.88 17.76
N ILE A 44 -0.15 -3.44 17.61
CA ILE A 44 0.98 -2.72 16.99
C ILE A 44 0.71 -2.50 15.50
N SER A 45 0.21 -3.51 14.80
CA SER A 45 -0.08 -3.42 13.37
C SER A 45 -1.24 -2.49 13.03
N ILE A 46 -2.23 -2.41 13.92
CA ILE A 46 -3.39 -1.53 13.76
C ILE A 46 -3.24 -0.19 14.49
N MET A 47 -2.07 0.10 15.07
CA MET A 47 -1.81 1.34 15.84
C MET A 47 -2.05 2.61 15.02
N GLY A 48 -1.78 2.57 13.72
CA GLY A 48 -2.07 3.67 12.80
C GLY A 48 -3.56 4.02 12.64
N LEU A 49 -4.48 3.30 13.28
CA LEU A 49 -5.89 3.68 13.38
C LEU A 49 -6.16 4.79 14.39
N TRP A 50 -5.31 4.93 15.41
CA TRP A 50 -5.55 5.85 16.54
C TRP A 50 -4.29 6.61 17.00
N SER A 51 -3.14 6.40 16.37
CA SER A 51 -1.91 7.13 16.67
C SER A 51 -1.39 7.86 15.43
N ASP A 52 -0.70 8.96 15.65
CA ASP A 52 0.00 9.72 14.60
C ASP A 52 1.37 9.14 14.25
N MET A 53 1.76 7.99 14.82
CA MET A 53 3.05 7.36 14.56
C MET A 53 3.17 6.88 13.11
N GLY A 54 4.31 7.18 12.50
CA GLY A 54 4.68 6.66 11.19
C GLY A 54 4.98 5.16 11.22
N GLN A 55 5.02 4.53 10.05
CA GLN A 55 5.44 3.13 9.94
C GLN A 55 6.89 2.90 10.37
N ASP A 56 7.73 3.91 10.17
CA ASP A 56 9.12 4.00 10.64
C ASP A 56 9.21 4.05 12.16
N ASP A 57 8.42 4.89 12.82
CA ASP A 57 8.37 4.94 14.28
C ASP A 57 7.91 3.60 14.88
N ILE A 58 6.88 3.00 14.27
CA ILE A 58 6.38 1.68 14.68
C ILE A 58 7.44 0.61 14.48
N TYR A 59 8.14 0.67 13.34
CA TYR A 59 9.21 -0.26 13.03
C TYR A 59 10.34 -0.17 14.06
N ASP A 60 10.85 1.03 14.33
CA ASP A 60 11.99 1.23 15.22
C ASP A 60 11.67 0.83 16.66
N LYS A 61 10.46 1.13 17.12
CA LYS A 61 10.08 0.89 18.51
C LYS A 61 9.69 -0.56 18.81
N TRP A 62 9.08 -1.28 17.86
CA TRP A 62 8.52 -2.61 18.14
C TRP A 62 8.98 -3.73 17.20
N LEU A 63 9.41 -3.42 15.97
CA LEU A 63 9.74 -4.46 14.99
C LEU A 63 11.25 -4.68 14.86
N ARG A 64 12.06 -3.62 14.95
CA ARG A 64 13.50 -3.66 14.72
C ARG A 64 14.19 -4.72 15.58
N GLN A 65 14.08 -4.62 16.91
CA GLN A 65 14.74 -5.54 17.83
C GLN A 65 14.36 -7.02 17.60
N PRO A 66 13.07 -7.42 17.56
CA PRO A 66 12.73 -8.82 17.33
C PRO A 66 13.12 -9.32 15.94
N LEU A 67 13.08 -8.46 14.91
CA LEU A 67 13.54 -8.79 13.56
C LEU A 67 15.05 -8.96 13.48
N GLU A 68 15.83 -8.11 14.13
CA GLU A 68 17.29 -8.23 14.18
C GLU A 68 17.73 -9.49 14.94
N GLN A 69 17.06 -9.81 16.05
CA GLN A 69 17.38 -10.98 16.87
C GLN A 69 16.96 -12.32 16.23
N ASN A 70 15.75 -12.39 15.67
CA ASN A 70 15.17 -13.66 15.21
C ASN A 70 15.22 -13.80 13.67
N GLY A 71 15.44 -12.71 12.95
CA GLY A 71 15.44 -12.67 11.49
C GLY A 71 14.06 -12.69 10.84
N ALA A 72 13.00 -13.02 11.60
CA ALA A 72 11.62 -12.99 11.17
C ALA A 72 10.66 -12.87 12.37
N VAL A 73 9.45 -12.36 12.12
CA VAL A 73 8.36 -12.25 13.10
C VAL A 73 7.00 -12.61 12.48
N LYS A 74 6.03 -13.03 13.29
CA LYS A 74 4.61 -13.08 12.90
C LYS A 74 3.98 -11.72 13.12
N ILE A 75 3.28 -11.19 12.12
CA ILE A 75 2.66 -9.86 12.16
C ILE A 75 1.29 -9.88 11.48
N TRP A 76 0.33 -9.14 12.02
CA TRP A 76 -0.95 -8.91 11.35
C TRP A 76 -0.78 -7.85 10.26
N PHE A 77 -1.20 -8.15 9.03
CA PHE A 77 -1.13 -7.20 7.93
C PHE A 77 -2.14 -7.58 6.85
N ALA A 78 -2.88 -6.59 6.34
CA ALA A 78 -3.88 -6.78 5.27
C ALA A 78 -4.87 -7.93 5.54
N GLY A 79 -5.46 -7.94 6.74
CA GLY A 79 -6.54 -8.86 7.14
C GLY A 79 -6.09 -10.29 7.47
N ARG A 80 -4.78 -10.52 7.63
CA ARG A 80 -4.25 -11.86 7.90
C ARG A 80 -2.95 -11.82 8.70
N TRP A 81 -2.60 -12.94 9.31
CA TRP A 81 -1.27 -13.16 9.86
C TRP A 81 -0.27 -13.47 8.75
N ASN A 82 0.88 -12.81 8.80
CA ASN A 82 1.98 -12.97 7.85
C ASN A 82 3.28 -13.20 8.60
N VAL A 83 4.26 -13.79 7.92
CA VAL A 83 5.65 -13.85 8.38
C VAL A 83 6.42 -12.73 7.71
N LEU A 84 6.93 -11.79 8.49
CA LEU A 84 7.82 -10.73 8.02
C LEU A 84 9.26 -11.18 8.26
N ALA A 85 10.01 -11.40 7.19
CA ALA A 85 11.41 -11.83 7.26
C ALA A 85 12.36 -10.71 6.81
N THR A 86 13.48 -10.55 7.52
CA THR A 86 14.53 -9.56 7.22
C THR A 86 15.92 -10.18 7.10
N LYS A 87 16.14 -11.38 7.63
CA LYS A 87 17.46 -12.03 7.56
C LYS A 87 17.82 -12.36 6.10
N PRO A 88 19.00 -11.93 5.59
CA PRO A 88 19.37 -12.12 4.19
C PRO A 88 19.26 -13.56 3.70
N LYS A 89 19.61 -14.54 4.54
CA LYS A 89 19.47 -15.97 4.19
C LYS A 89 18.03 -16.37 3.87
N LEU A 90 17.05 -15.88 4.64
CA LEU A 90 15.62 -16.15 4.40
C LEU A 90 15.14 -15.46 3.13
N LEU A 91 15.60 -14.22 2.89
CA LEU A 91 15.25 -13.48 1.68
C LEU A 91 15.82 -14.15 0.42
N VAL A 92 17.09 -14.58 0.45
CA VAL A 92 17.72 -15.30 -0.66
C VAL A 92 16.99 -16.61 -0.96
N ASP A 93 16.63 -17.36 0.08
CA ASP A 93 15.86 -18.58 -0.08
C ASP A 93 14.48 -18.30 -0.71
N MET A 94 13.77 -17.29 -0.20
CA MET A 94 12.47 -16.86 -0.71
C MET A 94 12.53 -16.44 -2.18
N PHE A 95 13.57 -15.70 -2.58
CA PHE A 95 13.72 -15.23 -3.96
C PHE A 95 14.21 -16.32 -4.92
N ARG A 96 14.90 -17.36 -4.45
CA ARG A 96 15.35 -18.47 -5.28
C ARG A 96 14.26 -19.51 -5.54
N HIS A 97 13.36 -19.72 -4.59
CA HIS A 97 12.28 -20.71 -4.66
C HIS A 97 10.94 -20.03 -4.92
N GLU A 98 10.82 -19.31 -6.04
CA GLU A 98 9.61 -18.55 -6.37
C GLU A 98 8.36 -19.43 -6.59
N ASP A 99 8.56 -20.72 -6.89
CA ASP A 99 7.52 -21.74 -7.02
C ASP A 99 6.89 -22.11 -5.67
N ILE A 100 7.68 -22.06 -4.59
CA ILE A 100 7.21 -22.24 -3.21
C ILE A 100 6.62 -20.92 -2.70
N TYR A 101 7.35 -19.82 -2.89
CA TYR A 101 6.97 -18.48 -2.42
C TYR A 101 6.33 -17.66 -3.54
N ALA A 102 5.23 -18.19 -4.07
CA ALA A 102 4.53 -17.58 -5.20
C ALA A 102 4.05 -16.16 -4.87
N LYS A 103 4.39 -15.20 -5.75
CA LYS A 103 3.75 -13.89 -5.70
C LYS A 103 2.26 -14.06 -5.99
N ALA A 104 1.44 -13.59 -5.07
CA ALA A 104 0.02 -13.48 -5.27
C ALA A 104 -0.38 -12.03 -5.09
N GLY A 105 -0.83 -11.43 -6.19
CA GLY A 105 -1.31 -10.05 -6.19
C GLY A 105 -2.61 -9.87 -5.43
N SER A 106 -2.91 -8.61 -5.11
CA SER A 106 -4.12 -8.22 -4.39
C SER A 106 -5.40 -8.67 -5.08
N GLN A 107 -5.42 -8.75 -6.42
CA GLN A 107 -6.53 -9.27 -7.22
C GLN A 107 -6.87 -10.74 -6.93
N LYS A 108 -5.91 -11.53 -6.44
CA LYS A 108 -6.16 -12.91 -5.97
C LYS A 108 -6.41 -12.95 -4.47
N LYS A 109 -5.65 -12.18 -3.68
CA LYS A 109 -5.69 -12.23 -2.21
C LYS A 109 -6.92 -11.55 -1.60
N ILE A 110 -7.36 -10.43 -2.19
CA ILE A 110 -8.42 -9.53 -1.73
C ILE A 110 -9.15 -8.93 -2.96
N PRO A 111 -9.80 -9.74 -3.82
CA PRO A 111 -10.36 -9.32 -5.11
C PRO A 111 -11.39 -8.18 -5.04
N TRP A 112 -12.07 -8.02 -3.92
CA TRP A 112 -13.08 -6.96 -3.69
C TRP A 112 -12.48 -5.62 -3.24
N SER A 113 -11.18 -5.58 -2.94
CA SER A 113 -10.52 -4.38 -2.41
C SER A 113 -10.31 -3.31 -3.48
N VAL A 114 -10.22 -2.04 -3.05
CA VAL A 114 -9.90 -0.92 -3.96
C VAL A 114 -8.56 -1.15 -4.68
N ILE A 115 -7.56 -1.68 -3.97
CA ILE A 115 -6.25 -1.95 -4.55
C ILE A 115 -6.32 -3.01 -5.66
N ALA A 116 -7.13 -4.06 -5.50
CA ALA A 116 -7.33 -5.08 -6.52
C ALA A 116 -7.94 -4.50 -7.80
N SER A 117 -8.97 -3.66 -7.67
CA SER A 117 -9.61 -2.98 -8.81
C SER A 117 -8.68 -2.03 -9.54
N LEU A 118 -7.79 -1.34 -8.80
CA LEU A 118 -6.85 -0.40 -9.39
C LEU A 118 -5.74 -1.10 -10.16
N VAL A 119 -5.08 -2.08 -9.55
CA VAL A 119 -3.84 -2.64 -10.10
C VAL A 119 -4.09 -3.86 -10.98
N GLY A 120 -5.22 -4.54 -10.82
CA GLY A 120 -5.57 -5.74 -11.57
C GLY A 120 -4.48 -6.83 -11.53
N ASP A 121 -4.45 -7.65 -12.58
CA ASP A 121 -3.29 -8.51 -12.86
C ASP A 121 -2.24 -7.71 -13.64
N ASN A 122 -1.00 -7.69 -13.15
CA ASN A 122 0.06 -6.85 -13.71
C ASN A 122 1.45 -7.46 -13.49
N ILE A 123 2.46 -6.95 -14.18
CA ILE A 123 3.84 -7.46 -14.14
C ILE A 123 4.49 -7.48 -12.74
N ILE A 124 4.09 -6.58 -11.84
CA ILE A 124 4.64 -6.48 -10.48
C ILE A 124 4.10 -7.61 -9.59
N ASN A 125 2.81 -7.92 -9.76
CA ASN A 125 2.05 -8.82 -8.89
C ASN A 125 1.84 -10.23 -9.47
N ALA A 126 2.03 -10.40 -10.77
CA ALA A 126 1.87 -11.68 -11.45
C ALA A 126 2.98 -12.67 -11.07
N HIS A 127 2.69 -13.96 -11.31
CA HIS A 127 3.62 -15.07 -11.12
C HIS A 127 3.45 -16.09 -12.27
N GLY A 128 4.43 -16.97 -12.45
CA GLY A 128 4.37 -18.04 -13.43
C GLY A 128 4.21 -17.55 -14.87
N GLN A 129 3.27 -18.14 -15.61
CA GLN A 129 3.10 -17.87 -17.05
C GLN A 129 2.65 -16.43 -17.36
N ASN A 130 1.76 -15.85 -16.54
CA ASN A 130 1.33 -14.46 -16.74
C ASN A 130 2.51 -13.51 -16.57
N TRP A 131 3.36 -13.73 -15.55
CA TRP A 131 4.56 -12.93 -15.36
C TRP A 131 5.56 -13.10 -16.51
N LYS A 132 5.76 -14.33 -17.01
CA LYS A 132 6.61 -14.59 -18.19
C LYS A 132 6.09 -13.85 -19.42
N LEU A 133 4.77 -13.90 -19.67
CA LEU A 133 4.13 -13.18 -20.76
C LEU A 133 4.35 -11.67 -20.64
N TYR A 134 3.97 -11.07 -19.50
CA TYR A 134 4.13 -9.63 -19.28
C TYR A 134 5.60 -9.19 -19.40
N THR A 135 6.52 -9.96 -18.81
CA THR A 135 7.96 -9.66 -18.88
C THR A 135 8.49 -9.77 -20.31
N SER A 136 8.06 -10.78 -21.07
CA SER A 136 8.49 -10.95 -22.48
C SER A 136 8.12 -9.76 -23.36
N ILE A 137 6.99 -9.10 -23.06
CA ILE A 137 6.49 -7.94 -23.82
C ILE A 137 7.09 -6.63 -23.29
N MET A 138 7.08 -6.42 -21.97
CA MET A 138 7.45 -5.14 -21.38
C MET A 138 8.96 -4.95 -21.25
N LYS A 139 9.72 -6.01 -20.92
CA LYS A 139 11.17 -5.92 -20.65
C LYS A 139 11.95 -5.34 -21.83
N PRO A 140 11.72 -5.73 -23.10
CA PRO A 140 12.40 -5.10 -24.24
C PRO A 140 12.17 -3.58 -24.31
N GLY A 141 10.94 -3.12 -24.04
CA GLY A 141 10.61 -1.70 -24.01
C GLY A 141 11.29 -0.96 -22.85
N LEU A 142 11.36 -1.57 -21.66
CA LEU A 142 12.03 -1.00 -20.49
C LEU A 142 13.55 -0.97 -20.61
N GLN A 143 14.13 -1.98 -21.28
CA GLN A 143 15.58 -2.10 -21.51
C GLN A 143 16.02 -1.49 -22.84
N ARG A 144 15.11 -0.82 -23.56
CA ARG A 144 15.45 -0.14 -24.82
C ARG A 144 16.56 0.85 -24.56
N ARG A 145 17.54 0.89 -25.47
CA ARG A 145 18.59 1.92 -25.40
C ARG A 145 17.94 3.28 -25.63
N ILE A 146 18.00 4.15 -24.63
CA ILE A 146 17.63 5.55 -24.79
C ILE A 146 18.75 6.22 -25.59
N THR A 147 18.47 6.54 -26.85
CA THR A 147 19.44 7.15 -27.77
C THR A 147 19.47 8.66 -27.65
N ASP A 148 18.34 9.26 -27.24
CA ASP A 148 18.22 10.70 -26.99
C ASP A 148 17.75 10.94 -25.56
N SER A 149 18.65 11.45 -24.72
CA SER A 149 18.36 11.83 -23.33
C SER A 149 17.93 13.29 -23.19
N GLN A 150 17.94 14.09 -24.26
CA GLN A 150 17.60 15.52 -24.20
C GLN A 150 16.21 15.77 -23.59
N PRO A 151 15.14 15.02 -23.95
CA PRO A 151 13.82 15.26 -23.36
C PRO A 151 13.80 15.08 -21.84
N LEU A 152 14.49 14.07 -21.32
CA LEU A 152 14.63 13.83 -19.89
C LEU A 152 15.45 14.95 -19.21
N LEU A 153 16.59 15.32 -19.81
CA LEU A 153 17.44 16.39 -19.28
C LEU A 153 16.70 17.73 -19.21
N MET A 154 15.91 18.05 -20.23
CA MET A 154 15.09 19.27 -20.25
C MET A 154 14.04 19.26 -19.15
N LYS A 155 13.37 18.13 -18.87
CA LYS A 155 12.45 18.02 -17.73
C LYS A 155 13.16 18.14 -16.39
N CYS A 156 14.37 17.60 -16.23
CA CYS A 156 15.16 17.76 -15.02
C CYS A 156 15.58 19.23 -14.81
N ARG A 157 15.99 19.94 -15.87
CA ARG A 157 16.29 21.38 -15.79
C ARG A 157 15.05 22.18 -15.40
N ARG A 158 13.92 21.91 -16.05
CA ARG A 158 12.65 22.57 -15.71
C ARG A 158 12.24 22.30 -14.26
N PHE A 159 12.49 21.11 -13.74
CA PHE A 159 12.22 20.80 -12.34
C PHE A 159 13.02 21.67 -11.38
N VAL A 160 14.31 21.89 -11.66
CA VAL A 160 15.15 22.83 -10.91
C VAL A 160 14.61 24.25 -11.02
N ASP A 161 14.24 24.70 -12.22
CA ASP A 161 13.67 26.04 -12.42
C ASP A 161 12.39 26.25 -11.60
N VAL A 162 11.48 25.26 -11.60
CA VAL A 162 10.24 25.30 -10.82
C VAL A 162 10.53 25.36 -9.31
N LEU A 163 11.50 24.60 -8.80
CA LEU A 163 11.88 24.68 -7.38
C LEU A 163 12.42 26.07 -7.01
N LEU A 164 13.25 26.66 -7.87
CA LEU A 164 13.78 28.00 -7.66
C LEU A 164 12.70 29.08 -7.78
N GLU A 165 11.73 28.91 -8.68
CA GLU A 165 10.55 29.78 -8.81
C GLU A 165 9.70 29.75 -7.55
N GLU A 166 9.38 28.57 -7.02
CA GLU A 166 8.61 28.38 -5.79
C GLU A 166 9.33 28.98 -4.57
N GLN A 167 10.64 28.74 -4.46
CA GLN A 167 11.47 29.30 -3.39
C GLN A 167 11.43 30.84 -3.39
N ARG A 168 11.63 31.47 -4.56
CA ARG A 168 11.54 32.93 -4.70
C ARG A 168 10.14 33.48 -4.38
N SER A 169 9.09 32.72 -4.69
CA SER A 169 7.71 33.11 -4.39
C SER A 169 7.47 33.16 -2.88
N VAL A 170 7.92 32.14 -2.14
CA VAL A 170 7.82 32.05 -0.68
C VAL A 170 8.63 33.15 0.01
N GLU A 171 9.83 33.45 -0.48
CA GLU A 171 10.68 34.54 0.05
C GLU A 171 9.98 35.91 -0.05
N LYS A 172 9.30 36.19 -1.17
CA LYS A 172 8.52 37.42 -1.35
C LYS A 172 7.27 37.48 -0.47
N GLY A 173 6.72 36.32 -0.10
CA GLY A 173 5.48 36.18 0.67
C GLY A 173 5.63 36.26 2.18
N GLY A 174 6.82 36.57 2.72
CA GLY A 174 7.08 36.63 4.16
C GLY A 174 7.96 35.50 4.70
N GLY A 175 8.59 34.72 3.82
CA GLY A 175 9.48 33.62 4.18
C GLY A 175 8.74 32.30 4.46
N GLY A 176 9.48 31.19 4.47
CA GLY A 176 8.94 29.85 4.67
C GLY A 176 9.74 28.77 3.92
N GLY A 177 9.24 27.53 3.95
CA GLY A 177 9.81 26.40 3.21
C GLY A 177 8.93 25.99 2.03
N VAL A 178 9.56 25.42 0.99
CA VAL A 178 8.86 24.86 -0.17
C VAL A 178 8.51 23.39 0.11
N LEU A 179 7.23 23.03 -0.09
CA LEU A 179 6.82 21.64 -0.05
C LEU A 179 7.22 20.95 -1.36
N VAL A 180 8.33 20.22 -1.35
CA VAL A 180 8.90 19.61 -2.56
C VAL A 180 8.14 18.38 -3.07
N ASN A 181 7.42 17.66 -2.20
CA ASN A 181 6.79 16.38 -2.54
C ASN A 181 5.81 16.45 -3.73
N PRO A 182 4.87 17.43 -3.80
CA PRO A 182 4.02 17.61 -4.98
C PRO A 182 4.81 17.90 -6.26
N ILE A 183 5.89 18.67 -6.17
CA ILE A 183 6.72 19.03 -7.33
C ILE A 183 7.48 17.79 -7.84
N ILE A 184 8.05 17.00 -6.93
CA ILE A 184 8.71 15.71 -7.25
C ILE A 184 7.72 14.75 -7.90
N GLN A 185 6.50 14.65 -7.38
CA GLN A 185 5.45 13.81 -7.98
C GLN A 185 5.15 14.24 -9.42
N ARG A 186 4.96 15.54 -9.65
CA ARG A 186 4.69 16.10 -10.98
C ARG A 186 5.86 15.85 -11.94
N TRP A 187 7.09 16.07 -11.49
CA TRP A 187 8.31 15.76 -12.26
C TRP A 187 8.41 14.28 -12.62
N ALA A 188 8.16 13.37 -11.67
CA ALA A 188 8.22 11.93 -11.90
C ALA A 188 7.18 11.49 -12.95
N LEU A 189 5.96 12.03 -12.89
CA LEU A 189 4.93 11.79 -13.91
C LEU A 189 5.38 12.28 -15.29
N SER A 190 5.86 13.53 -15.41
CA SER A 190 6.36 14.06 -16.69
C SER A 190 7.51 13.23 -17.26
N CYS A 191 8.46 12.78 -16.42
CA CYS A 191 9.55 11.92 -16.86
C CYS A 191 9.05 10.55 -17.33
N MET A 192 8.10 9.97 -16.61
CA MET A 192 7.50 8.68 -16.98
C MET A 192 6.77 8.77 -18.33
N GLY A 193 5.98 9.82 -18.55
CA GLY A 193 5.28 10.06 -19.81
C GLY A 193 6.21 10.12 -21.00
N ILE A 194 7.28 10.91 -20.91
CA ILE A 194 8.22 11.08 -22.02
C ILE A 194 9.02 9.80 -22.26
N ASN A 195 9.51 9.15 -21.20
CA ASN A 195 10.41 8.00 -21.36
C ASN A 195 9.70 6.68 -21.68
N PHE A 196 8.47 6.47 -21.22
CA PHE A 196 7.77 5.20 -21.42
C PHE A 196 6.61 5.30 -22.41
N MET A 197 5.96 6.46 -22.51
CA MET A 197 4.78 6.65 -23.36
C MET A 197 5.04 7.54 -24.57
N ASN A 198 6.22 8.17 -24.65
CA ASN A 198 6.54 9.18 -25.66
C ASN A 198 5.50 10.32 -25.73
N VAL A 199 4.97 10.71 -24.55
CA VAL A 199 3.95 11.75 -24.39
C VAL A 199 4.39 12.70 -23.29
N ASP A 200 4.37 14.01 -23.56
CA ASP A 200 4.50 15.00 -22.49
C ASP A 200 3.17 15.14 -21.76
N LEU A 201 3.14 14.71 -20.50
CA LEU A 201 1.96 14.81 -19.64
C LEU A 201 1.80 16.21 -19.04
N GLU A 202 2.78 17.11 -19.23
CA GLU A 202 2.78 18.49 -18.77
C GLU A 202 2.50 18.68 -17.27
N CYS A 203 2.63 17.61 -16.47
CA CYS A 203 2.30 17.62 -15.05
C CYS A 203 3.20 18.58 -14.27
N LEU A 204 4.49 18.66 -14.62
CA LEU A 204 5.44 19.58 -14.00
C LEU A 204 5.10 21.04 -14.30
N GLU A 205 4.80 21.36 -15.56
CA GLU A 205 4.57 22.72 -16.04
C GLU A 205 3.20 23.26 -15.63
N LYS A 206 2.18 22.39 -15.62
CA LYS A 206 0.79 22.76 -15.35
C LYS A 206 0.32 22.02 -14.09
N PRO A 207 0.36 22.63 -12.90
CA PRO A 207 -0.17 22.01 -11.70
C PRO A 207 -1.66 21.66 -11.85
N GLY A 208 -2.10 20.58 -11.19
CA GLY A 208 -3.51 20.21 -11.17
C GLY A 208 -3.97 19.44 -12.40
N GLN A 209 -3.05 18.85 -13.17
CA GLN A 209 -3.43 17.92 -14.23
C GLN A 209 -4.28 16.77 -13.68
N ARG A 210 -5.24 16.29 -14.47
CA ARG A 210 -6.16 15.21 -14.06
C ARG A 210 -5.40 13.98 -13.54
N LEU A 211 -4.30 13.60 -14.18
CA LEU A 211 -3.49 12.46 -13.77
C LEU A 211 -2.85 12.64 -12.39
N GLU A 212 -2.33 13.83 -12.10
CA GLU A 212 -1.77 14.19 -10.80
C GLU A 212 -2.84 14.12 -9.70
N GLN A 213 -4.03 14.67 -9.98
CA GLN A 213 -5.16 14.64 -9.06
C GLN A 213 -5.62 13.21 -8.78
N LEU A 214 -5.79 12.40 -9.83
CA LEU A 214 -6.16 10.99 -9.71
C LEU A 214 -5.14 10.21 -8.88
N GLN A 215 -3.84 10.40 -9.13
CA GLN A 215 -2.80 9.75 -8.34
C GLN A 215 -2.88 10.14 -6.86
N SER A 216 -3.15 11.41 -6.57
CA SER A 216 -3.26 11.91 -5.19
C SER A 216 -4.50 11.36 -4.48
N ILE A 217 -5.64 11.27 -5.18
CA ILE A 217 -6.87 10.64 -4.67
C ILE A 217 -6.61 9.16 -4.40
N ILE A 218 -6.04 8.44 -5.36
CA ILE A 218 -5.72 7.02 -5.26
C ILE A 218 -4.83 6.74 -4.04
N LYS A 219 -3.75 7.52 -3.83
CA LYS A 219 -2.87 7.37 -2.67
C LYS A 219 -3.64 7.52 -1.36
N LYS A 220 -4.51 8.54 -1.24
CA LYS A 220 -5.33 8.76 -0.05
C LYS A 220 -6.32 7.62 0.21
N THR A 221 -6.92 7.06 -0.85
CA THR A 221 -7.92 5.99 -0.73
C THR A 221 -7.28 4.64 -0.39
N LEU A 222 -6.16 4.30 -1.02
CA LEU A 222 -5.49 3.00 -0.82
C LEU A 222 -4.94 2.82 0.60
N PHE A 223 -4.43 3.89 1.20
CA PHE A 223 -3.75 3.84 2.49
C PHE A 223 -4.64 4.29 3.65
N LYS A 224 -5.97 4.25 3.50
CA LYS A 224 -6.89 4.42 4.64
C LYS A 224 -6.61 3.30 5.66
N PRO A 225 -6.14 3.62 6.89
CA PRO A 225 -5.62 2.61 7.81
C PRO A 225 -6.59 1.47 8.12
N LEU A 226 -7.90 1.76 8.18
CA LEU A 226 -8.95 0.76 8.46
C LEU A 226 -9.06 -0.29 7.34
N PHE A 227 -9.28 0.14 6.10
CA PHE A 227 -9.43 -0.76 4.95
C PHE A 227 -8.12 -1.44 4.58
N PHE A 228 -6.98 -0.80 4.86
CA PHE A 228 -5.68 -1.39 4.65
C PHE A 228 -5.40 -2.54 5.61
N ASN A 229 -5.76 -2.41 6.89
CA ASN A 229 -5.61 -3.49 7.87
C ASN A 229 -6.71 -4.55 7.79
N PHE A 230 -7.90 -4.18 7.32
CA PHE A 230 -9.09 -5.03 7.25
C PHE A 230 -9.74 -4.94 5.86
N PRO A 231 -9.09 -5.46 4.80
CA PRO A 231 -9.59 -5.36 3.43
C PRO A 231 -10.91 -6.11 3.21
N ASP A 232 -11.31 -7.04 4.08
CA ASP A 232 -12.62 -7.69 4.01
C ASP A 232 -13.79 -6.72 4.22
N LEU A 233 -13.56 -5.56 4.86
CA LEU A 233 -14.58 -4.53 5.02
C LEU A 233 -15.04 -3.96 3.66
N ASP A 234 -14.17 -3.99 2.63
CA ASP A 234 -14.52 -3.57 1.27
C ASP A 234 -15.61 -4.47 0.62
N ARG A 235 -15.87 -5.66 1.17
CA ARG A 235 -16.98 -6.53 0.74
C ARG A 235 -18.35 -5.97 1.09
N TYR A 236 -18.45 -5.15 2.14
CA TYR A 236 -19.72 -4.68 2.70
C TYR A 236 -19.83 -3.15 2.61
N PRO A 237 -19.86 -2.57 1.39
CA PRO A 237 -19.85 -1.11 1.20
C PRO A 237 -21.07 -0.39 1.77
N THR A 238 -22.18 -1.09 1.98
CA THR A 238 -23.39 -0.55 2.62
C THR A 238 -23.22 -0.32 4.12
N LEU A 239 -22.37 -1.12 4.78
CA LEU A 239 -22.08 -1.03 6.21
C LEU A 239 -20.81 -0.22 6.47
N PHE A 240 -19.80 -0.39 5.64
CA PHE A 240 -18.53 0.30 5.70
C PHE A 240 -18.32 1.07 4.38
N PRO A 241 -18.87 2.29 4.27
CA PRO A 241 -18.68 3.10 3.08
C PRO A 241 -17.21 3.49 2.94
N ASN A 242 -16.47 2.70 2.15
CA ASN A 242 -15.25 3.18 1.52
C ASN A 242 -15.66 4.05 0.33
N GLU A 243 -14.92 5.11 0.02
CA GLU A 243 -15.20 5.96 -1.13
C GLU A 243 -14.94 5.19 -2.44
N LYS A 244 -15.87 4.30 -2.82
CA LYS A 244 -15.91 3.59 -4.10
C LYS A 244 -16.25 4.52 -5.28
N LYS A 245 -16.12 5.83 -5.12
CA LYS A 245 -16.29 6.85 -6.17
C LYS A 245 -14.96 7.18 -6.85
N LEU A 246 -14.20 6.16 -7.25
CA LEU A 246 -13.37 6.31 -8.45
C LEU A 246 -14.27 5.84 -9.58
N SER A 247 -15.07 6.78 -10.10
CA SER A 247 -16.11 6.50 -11.08
C SER A 247 -15.55 5.81 -12.33
N LYS A 248 -16.44 5.06 -12.98
CA LYS A 248 -16.38 4.82 -14.43
C LYS A 248 -15.98 6.08 -15.20
#